data_AF-A0AAD8T0Q0-F1
#
_entry.id   AF-A0AAD8T0Q0-F1
#
_cell.length_a   1.000
_cell.length_b   1.000
_cell.length_c   1.000
_cell.angle_alpha   90.00
_cell.angle_beta   90.00
_cell.angle_gamma   90.00
#
_symmetry.space_group_name_H-M   'P 1'
#
loop_
_entity.id
_entity.type
_entity.pdbx_description
1 polymer ?
#
loop_
_entity_poly.entity_id
_entity_poly.type
_entity_poly.pdbx_seq_one_letter_code
_entity_poly.pdbx_strand_id
1 'polypeptide(L)'
;MNTGTNRENAHALKLDTLLKLVDVKGAYGKTTLLHFVIEEITKSEGANIVATGQTGSQGSVIADDFQCKKVGLKIVASLGGELNNVKKAAGMDSDSLASCVSKLSAGVSKLQDAKISKVVQLNQQLGSDDSCKRFRASIGEFLPLCRIKRALPFPSLNEQTAKVAFSTSRQMENAAVPPRFNAVQSSSSE
;
A
#
# COMPACT_ATOMS: atom_id res chain seq x y z
N MET A 1 7.25 -24.76 -21.34
CA MET A 1 8.10 -24.95 -20.15
C MET A 1 7.42 -25.76 -19.04
N ASN A 2 6.10 -25.67 -18.84
CA ASN A 2 5.40 -26.38 -17.76
C ASN A 2 4.58 -27.59 -18.23
N THR A 3 4.71 -28.00 -19.50
CA THR A 3 4.02 -29.16 -20.10
C THR A 3 4.25 -30.42 -19.27
N GLY A 4 3.19 -31.16 -18.95
CA GLY A 4 3.25 -32.37 -18.14
C GLY A 4 3.42 -32.15 -16.63
N THR A 5 3.27 -30.92 -16.14
CA THR A 5 3.36 -30.60 -14.70
C THR A 5 2.04 -30.06 -14.17
N ASN A 6 1.87 -30.04 -12.85
CA ASN A 6 0.71 -29.41 -12.19
C ASN A 6 0.58 -27.89 -12.45
N ARG A 7 1.49 -27.29 -13.22
CA ARG A 7 1.51 -25.88 -13.62
C ARG A 7 1.28 -25.67 -15.12
N GLU A 8 0.94 -26.71 -15.87
CA GLU A 8 0.78 -26.65 -17.32
C GLU A 8 -0.29 -25.66 -17.78
N ASN A 9 -1.43 -25.60 -17.08
CA ASN A 9 -2.55 -24.71 -17.37
C ASN A 9 -2.74 -23.63 -16.28
N ALA A 10 -1.64 -23.10 -15.74
CA ALA A 10 -1.71 -22.07 -14.72
C ALA A 10 -2.11 -20.72 -15.32
N HIS A 11 -3.20 -20.12 -14.83
CA HIS A 11 -3.67 -18.79 -15.24
C HIS A 11 -3.07 -17.64 -14.42
N ALA A 12 -2.43 -17.95 -13.29
CA ALA A 12 -1.84 -16.98 -12.39
C ALA A 12 -0.56 -17.51 -11.73
N LEU A 13 0.25 -16.60 -11.20
CA LEU A 13 1.49 -16.90 -10.50
C LEU A 13 1.49 -16.18 -9.15
N LYS A 14 1.75 -16.92 -8.07
CA LYS A 14 1.98 -16.31 -6.75
C LYS A 14 3.25 -15.44 -6.79
N LEU A 15 3.21 -14.23 -6.23
CA LEU A 15 4.31 -13.27 -6.26
C LEU A 15 5.64 -13.83 -5.70
N ASP A 16 5.60 -14.64 -4.63
CA ASP A 16 6.78 -15.30 -4.06
C ASP A 16 7.56 -16.16 -5.06
N THR A 17 6.90 -16.59 -6.14
CA THR A 17 7.53 -17.38 -7.20
C THR A 17 8.51 -16.55 -8.03
N LEU A 18 8.38 -15.21 -8.05
CA LEU A 18 9.35 -14.32 -8.70
C LEU A 18 10.75 -14.46 -8.09
N LEU A 19 10.84 -14.67 -6.78
CA LEU A 19 12.11 -14.91 -6.09
C LEU A 19 12.79 -16.19 -6.57
N LYS A 20 12.03 -17.18 -7.04
CA LYS A 20 12.54 -18.49 -7.50
C LYS A 20 13.05 -18.45 -8.93
N LEU A 21 12.81 -17.37 -9.68
CA LEU A 21 13.27 -17.26 -11.07
C LEU A 21 14.80 -17.19 -11.17
N VAL A 22 15.48 -16.79 -10.10
CA VAL A 22 16.96 -16.78 -10.03
C VAL A 22 17.53 -18.18 -9.86
N ASP A 23 16.75 -19.11 -9.32
CA ASP A 23 17.22 -20.47 -9.01
C ASP A 23 17.06 -21.43 -10.20
N VAL A 24 16.15 -21.13 -11.12
CA VAL A 24 15.94 -21.93 -12.33
C VAL A 24 17.00 -21.55 -13.36
N LYS A 25 17.91 -22.48 -13.66
CA LYS A 25 19.01 -22.27 -14.60
C LYS A 25 18.70 -22.88 -15.97
N GLY A 26 19.20 -22.24 -17.03
CA GLY A 26 19.20 -22.82 -18.37
C GLY A 26 20.15 -24.02 -18.49
N ALA A 27 20.11 -24.73 -19.61
CA ALA A 27 20.90 -25.95 -19.84
C ALA A 27 22.41 -25.79 -19.59
N TYR A 28 22.95 -24.60 -19.88
CA TYR A 28 24.37 -24.28 -19.69
C TYR A 28 24.71 -23.77 -18.28
N GLY A 29 23.73 -23.60 -17.39
CA GLY A 29 23.93 -23.18 -15.99
C GLY A 29 24.36 -21.72 -15.76
N LYS A 30 24.71 -20.98 -16.82
CA LYS A 30 25.21 -19.58 -16.75
C LYS A 30 24.11 -18.54 -16.63
N THR A 31 22.97 -18.78 -17.30
CA THR A 31 21.82 -17.88 -17.29
C THR A 31 20.68 -18.50 -16.48
N THR A 32 19.88 -17.65 -15.87
CA THR A 32 18.70 -18.04 -15.08
C THR A 32 17.43 -17.66 -15.83
N LEU A 33 16.29 -18.20 -15.41
CA LEU A 33 14.99 -17.83 -15.97
C LEU A 33 14.72 -16.34 -15.82
N LEU A 34 15.19 -15.71 -14.72
CA LEU A 34 15.09 -14.26 -14.56
C LEU A 34 15.81 -13.47 -15.68
N HIS A 35 16.97 -13.94 -16.14
CA HIS A 35 17.69 -13.27 -17.24
C HIS A 35 16.84 -13.26 -18.52
N PHE A 36 16.25 -14.40 -18.87
CA PHE A 36 15.36 -14.52 -20.03
C PHE A 36 14.10 -13.66 -19.89
N VAL A 37 13.49 -13.63 -18.70
CA VAL A 37 12.30 -12.81 -18.45
C VAL A 37 12.61 -11.31 -18.63
N ILE A 38 13.75 -10.83 -18.12
CA ILE A 38 14.16 -9.43 -18.29
C ILE A 38 14.39 -9.10 -19.77
N GLU A 39 15.05 -9.99 -20.52
CA GLU A 39 15.28 -9.81 -21.95
C GLU A 39 13.96 -9.78 -22.74
N GLU A 40 13.04 -10.70 -22.45
CA GLU A 40 11.76 -10.78 -23.15
C GLU A 40 10.87 -9.56 -22.86
N ILE A 41 10.80 -9.10 -21.61
CA ILE A 41 10.08 -7.86 -21.25
C ILE A 41 10.71 -6.65 -21.95
N THR A 42 12.05 -6.56 -21.96
CA THR A 42 12.76 -5.48 -22.65
C THR A 42 12.40 -5.44 -24.13
N LYS A 43 12.29 -6.61 -24.77
CA LYS A 43 11.90 -6.72 -26.18
C LYS A 43 10.43 -6.37 -26.40
N SER A 44 9.51 -6.91 -25.59
CA SER A 44 8.07 -6.71 -25.76
C SER A 44 7.63 -5.28 -25.46
N GLU A 45 8.09 -4.70 -24.35
CA GLU A 45 7.77 -3.32 -23.97
C GLU A 45 8.38 -2.31 -24.95
N GLY A 46 9.61 -2.59 -25.42
CA GLY A 46 10.26 -1.81 -26.46
C GLY A 46 9.47 -1.78 -27.77
N ALA A 47 9.08 -2.95 -28.26
CA ALA A 47 8.31 -3.11 -29.50
C ALA A 47 6.93 -2.43 -29.41
N ASN A 48 6.26 -2.52 -28.26
CA ASN A 48 4.95 -1.90 -28.05
C ASN A 48 5.02 -0.36 -28.19
N ILE A 49 5.99 0.28 -27.54
CA ILE A 49 6.14 1.74 -27.61
C ILE A 49 6.55 2.19 -29.02
N VAL A 50 7.52 1.52 -29.65
CA VAL A 50 7.99 1.89 -30.99
C VAL A 50 6.89 1.72 -32.04
N ALA A 51 6.06 0.67 -31.93
CA ALA A 51 4.91 0.46 -32.80
C ALA A 51 3.84 1.57 -32.65
N THR A 52 3.64 2.11 -31.45
CA THR A 52 2.70 3.23 -31.21
C THR A 52 3.24 4.61 -31.61
N GLY A 53 4.55 4.77 -31.75
CA GLY A 53 5.21 6.05 -32.07
C GLY A 53 5.50 6.27 -33.56
N GLN A 54 5.43 5.23 -34.40
CA GLN A 54 5.74 5.33 -35.83
C GLN A 54 4.48 5.44 -36.69
N THR A 55 3.92 6.64 -36.79
CA THR A 55 3.07 6.99 -37.95
C THR A 55 3.99 7.30 -39.14
N GLY A 56 4.40 6.26 -39.86
CA GLY A 56 4.98 6.38 -41.20
C GLY A 56 6.47 6.72 -41.27
N SER A 57 7.34 5.70 -41.20
CA SER A 57 8.46 5.60 -42.15
C SER A 57 9.02 4.18 -42.11
N GLN A 58 9.10 3.54 -43.27
CA GLN A 58 9.77 2.25 -43.46
C GLN A 58 11.29 2.46 -43.31
N GLY A 59 11.78 2.39 -42.08
CA GLY A 59 13.20 2.41 -41.74
C GLY A 59 13.70 1.01 -41.38
N SER A 60 14.90 0.64 -41.85
CA SER A 60 15.61 -0.63 -41.65
C SER A 60 15.32 -1.38 -40.34
N VAL A 61 14.91 -2.65 -40.46
CA VAL A 61 14.59 -3.62 -39.38
C VAL A 61 15.65 -3.68 -38.25
N ILE A 62 16.92 -3.37 -38.57
CA ILE A 62 18.03 -3.43 -37.60
C ILE A 62 18.10 -2.19 -36.70
N ALA A 63 17.73 -1.01 -37.23
CA ALA A 63 17.67 0.21 -36.43
C ALA A 63 16.51 0.16 -35.42
N ASP A 64 15.47 -0.59 -35.76
CA ASP A 64 14.25 -0.77 -34.97
C ASP A 64 14.49 -1.65 -33.73
N ASP A 65 15.23 -2.77 -33.85
CA ASP A 65 15.51 -3.68 -32.71
C ASP A 65 16.37 -3.03 -31.62
N PHE A 66 17.40 -2.26 -32.02
CA PHE A 66 18.24 -1.53 -31.06
C PHE A 66 17.44 -0.43 -30.33
N GLN A 67 16.58 0.29 -31.04
CA GLN A 67 15.70 1.30 -30.44
C GLN A 67 14.66 0.67 -29.50
N CYS A 68 14.04 -0.44 -29.90
CA CYS A 68 13.14 -1.21 -29.05
C CYS A 68 13.82 -1.61 -27.74
N LYS A 69 15.00 -2.25 -27.83
CA LYS A 69 15.77 -2.64 -26.64
C LYS A 69 16.15 -1.45 -25.75
N LYS A 70 16.53 -0.32 -26.34
CA LYS A 70 16.87 0.90 -25.60
C LYS A 70 15.67 1.44 -24.82
N VAL A 71 14.49 1.50 -25.45
CA VAL A 71 13.25 1.97 -24.81
C VAL A 71 12.79 0.99 -23.74
N GLY A 72 12.72 -0.30 -24.06
CA GLY A 72 12.33 -1.34 -23.11
C GLY A 72 13.26 -1.40 -21.90
N LEU A 73 14.57 -1.25 -22.09
CA LEU A 73 15.52 -1.24 -20.97
C LEU A 73 15.30 -0.03 -20.05
N LYS A 74 14.93 1.13 -20.62
CA LYS A 74 14.58 2.31 -19.81
C LYS A 74 13.34 2.05 -18.94
N ILE A 75 12.34 1.36 -19.46
CA ILE A 75 11.12 0.98 -18.74
C ILE A 75 11.46 -0.04 -17.64
N VAL A 76 12.22 -1.09 -17.96
CA VAL A 76 12.64 -2.08 -16.96
C VAL A 76 13.47 -1.42 -15.84
N ALA A 77 14.33 -0.45 -16.19
CA ALA A 77 15.11 0.31 -15.22
C ALA A 77 14.26 1.24 -14.35
N SER A 78 13.10 1.74 -14.82
CA SER A 78 12.22 2.61 -14.03
C SER A 78 11.45 1.86 -12.94
N LEU A 79 11.22 0.56 -13.11
CA LEU A 79 10.52 -0.28 -12.13
C LEU A 79 11.12 -0.18 -10.72
N GLY A 80 12.44 -0.10 -10.61
CA GLY A 80 13.11 0.06 -9.31
C GLY A 80 12.71 1.34 -8.57
N GLY A 81 12.43 2.42 -9.30
CA GLY A 81 11.93 3.68 -8.76
C GLY A 81 10.43 3.66 -8.48
N GLU A 82 9.64 3.07 -9.39
CA GLU A 82 8.18 2.93 -9.24
C GLU A 82 7.81 2.09 -8.01
N LEU A 83 8.60 1.06 -7.71
CA LEU A 83 8.42 0.17 -6.56
C LEU A 83 9.12 0.64 -5.28
N ASN A 84 9.61 1.88 -5.23
CA ASN A 84 10.34 2.41 -4.06
C ASN A 84 9.49 2.38 -2.77
N ASN A 85 8.19 2.66 -2.86
CA ASN A 85 7.30 2.59 -1.71
C ASN A 85 7.10 1.16 -1.21
N VAL A 86 7.09 0.18 -2.13
CA VAL A 86 7.03 -1.25 -1.79
C VAL A 86 8.30 -1.67 -1.05
N LYS A 87 9.47 -1.23 -1.52
CA LYS A 87 10.76 -1.47 -0.84
C LYS A 87 10.78 -0.90 0.58
N LYS A 88 10.30 0.33 0.76
CA LYS A 88 10.19 0.97 2.08
C LYS A 88 9.24 0.21 3.00
N ALA A 89 8.05 -0.13 2.50
CA ALA A 89 7.03 -0.84 3.26
C ALA A 89 7.49 -2.26 3.67
N ALA A 90 8.18 -2.98 2.78
CA ALA A 90 8.71 -4.32 3.07
C ALA A 90 9.76 -4.34 4.19
N GLY A 91 10.44 -3.21 4.43
CA GLY A 91 11.40 -3.05 5.53
C GLY A 91 10.77 -2.58 6.85
N MET A 92 9.47 -2.32 6.89
CA MET A 92 8.78 -1.88 8.11
C MET A 92 8.40 -3.08 8.98
N ASP A 93 8.74 -3.02 10.27
CA ASP A 93 8.25 -3.97 11.26
C ASP A 93 6.88 -3.53 11.80
N SER A 94 5.84 -4.32 11.46
CA SER A 94 4.46 -4.04 11.86
C SER A 94 4.28 -4.05 13.37
N ASP A 95 4.99 -4.95 14.06
CA ASP A 95 4.78 -5.17 15.49
C ASP A 95 5.41 -4.04 16.30
N SER A 96 6.61 -3.59 15.90
CA SER A 96 7.24 -2.39 16.46
C SER A 96 6.39 -1.14 16.23
N LEU A 97 5.84 -0.96 15.02
CA LEU A 97 4.98 0.19 14.71
C LEU A 97 3.69 0.16 15.56
N ALA A 98 3.03 -1.00 15.64
CA ALA A 98 1.83 -1.18 16.45
C ALA A 98 2.11 -0.87 17.93
N SER A 99 3.23 -1.37 18.48
CA SER A 99 3.67 -1.08 19.85
C SER A 99 3.88 0.41 20.09
N CYS A 100 4.50 1.12 19.14
CA CYS A 100 4.70 2.57 19.21
C CYS A 100 3.35 3.31 19.25
N VAL A 101 2.43 2.96 18.35
CA VAL A 101 1.08 3.55 18.31
C VAL A 101 0.30 3.27 19.60
N SER A 102 0.37 2.06 20.14
CA SER A 102 -0.28 1.71 21.41
C SER A 102 0.28 2.50 22.58
N LYS A 103 1.62 2.64 22.68
CA LYS A 103 2.26 3.44 23.73
C LYS A 103 1.89 4.92 23.62
N LEU A 104 1.87 5.46 22.40
CA LEU A 104 1.46 6.85 22.15
C LEU A 104 0.01 7.07 22.55
N SER A 105 -0.90 6.19 22.10
CA SER A 105 -2.32 6.24 22.45
C SER A 105 -2.54 6.19 23.97
N ALA A 106 -1.88 5.26 24.66
CA ALA A 106 -1.94 5.15 26.12
C ALA A 106 -1.39 6.40 26.81
N GLY A 107 -0.29 6.97 26.32
CA GLY A 107 0.29 8.22 26.83
C GLY A 107 -0.68 9.40 26.69
N VAL A 108 -1.29 9.56 25.52
CA VAL A 108 -2.29 10.60 25.26
C VAL A 108 -3.50 10.45 26.19
N SER A 109 -4.02 9.24 26.37
CA SER A 109 -5.13 8.98 27.30
C SER A 109 -4.78 9.35 28.75
N LYS A 110 -3.58 8.96 29.22
CA LYS A 110 -3.10 9.33 30.56
C LYS A 110 -3.01 10.83 30.77
N LEU A 111 -2.47 11.57 29.79
CA LEU A 111 -2.38 13.04 29.87
C LEU A 111 -3.76 13.69 29.93
N GLN A 112 -4.72 13.17 29.17
CA GLN A 112 -6.10 13.66 29.20
C GLN A 112 -6.78 13.36 30.54
N ASP A 113 -6.63 12.16 31.07
CA ASP A 113 -7.17 11.80 32.38
C ASP A 113 -6.55 12.64 33.51
N ALA A 114 -5.23 12.88 33.45
CA ALA A 114 -4.55 13.76 34.39
C ALA A 114 -5.09 15.20 34.30
N LYS A 115 -5.33 15.71 33.09
CA LYS A 115 -5.93 17.03 32.87
C LYS A 115 -7.35 17.10 33.45
N ILE A 116 -8.20 16.11 33.18
CA ILE A 116 -9.56 16.04 33.73
C ILE A 116 -9.50 15.99 35.26
N SER A 117 -8.63 15.15 35.83
CA SER A 117 -8.43 15.05 37.28
C SER A 117 -7.99 16.37 37.90
N LYS A 118 -7.10 17.12 37.23
CA LYS A 118 -6.65 18.43 37.72
C LYS A 118 -7.77 19.47 37.69
N VAL A 119 -8.61 19.47 36.65
CA VAL A 119 -9.80 20.34 36.58
C VAL A 119 -10.76 20.02 37.71
N VAL A 120 -11.02 18.74 38.02
CA VAL A 120 -11.84 18.34 39.18
C VAL A 120 -11.26 18.85 40.49
N GLN A 121 -9.95 18.67 40.70
CA GLN A 121 -9.27 19.10 41.93
C GLN A 121 -9.38 20.62 42.13
N LEU A 122 -9.10 21.40 41.09
CA LEU A 122 -9.23 22.86 41.14
C LEU A 122 -10.67 23.28 41.41
N ASN A 123 -11.64 22.59 40.79
CA ASN A 123 -13.06 22.84 41.03
C ASN A 123 -13.48 22.57 42.48
N GLN A 124 -12.90 21.56 43.14
CA GLN A 124 -13.13 21.30 44.57
C GLN A 124 -12.58 22.41 45.47
N GLN A 125 -11.51 23.09 45.06
CA GLN A 125 -10.88 24.18 45.82
C GLN A 125 -11.61 25.54 45.68
N LEU A 126 -12.70 25.64 44.89
CA LEU A 126 -13.48 26.88 44.77
C LEU A 126 -14.20 27.24 46.09
N GLY A 127 -14.38 28.54 46.34
CA GLY A 127 -15.06 29.09 47.52
C GLY A 127 -16.52 28.64 47.69
N SER A 128 -17.11 28.93 48.84
CA SER A 128 -18.43 28.41 49.25
C SER A 128 -19.64 29.25 48.78
N ASP A 129 -19.44 30.22 47.89
CA ASP A 129 -20.52 31.03 47.33
C ASP A 129 -21.50 30.19 46.49
N ASP A 130 -22.77 30.59 46.43
CA ASP A 130 -23.81 29.85 45.69
C ASP A 130 -23.52 29.75 44.18
N SER A 131 -22.85 30.76 43.60
CA SER A 131 -22.36 30.69 42.21
C SER A 131 -21.31 29.59 42.03
N CYS A 132 -20.38 29.47 42.98
CA CYS A 132 -19.34 28.43 42.97
C CYS A 132 -19.93 27.02 43.16
N LYS A 133 -20.99 26.87 43.96
CA LYS A 133 -21.72 25.59 44.11
C LYS A 133 -22.40 25.16 42.82
N ARG A 134 -23.11 26.08 42.15
CA ARG A 134 -23.79 25.82 40.87
C ARG A 134 -22.79 25.45 39.77
N PHE A 135 -21.67 26.17 39.69
CA PHE A 135 -20.59 25.83 38.77
C PHE A 135 -20.01 24.44 39.04
N ARG A 136 -19.73 24.10 40.31
CA ARG A 136 -19.23 22.77 40.70
C ARG A 136 -20.15 21.64 40.25
N ALA A 137 -21.45 21.80 40.47
CA ALA A 137 -22.45 20.82 40.08
C ALA A 137 -22.46 20.62 38.56
N SER A 138 -22.47 21.71 37.80
CA SER A 138 -22.51 21.66 36.33
C SER A 138 -21.24 21.04 35.71
N ILE A 139 -20.05 21.39 36.23
CA ILE A 139 -18.78 20.75 35.80
C ILE A 139 -18.70 19.28 36.24
N GLY A 140 -19.26 18.92 37.40
CA GLY A 140 -19.32 17.55 37.90
C GLY A 140 -20.10 16.60 36.98
N GLU A 141 -21.18 17.09 36.35
CA GLU A 141 -21.93 16.32 35.34
C GLU A 141 -21.23 16.29 33.97
N PHE A 142 -20.52 17.36 33.60
CA PHE A 142 -19.88 17.49 32.30
C PHE A 142 -18.62 16.62 32.11
N LEU A 143 -17.77 16.49 33.14
CA LEU A 143 -16.48 15.80 33.04
C LEU A 143 -16.59 14.28 32.77
N PRO A 144 -17.55 13.54 33.36
CA PRO A 144 -17.84 12.16 32.96
C PRO A 144 -18.27 12.04 31.50
N LEU A 145 -19.03 13.02 30.99
CA LEU A 145 -19.48 13.04 29.60
C LEU A 145 -18.32 13.18 28.60
N CYS A 146 -17.29 13.94 28.98
CA CYS A 146 -16.04 14.08 28.22
C CYS A 146 -15.24 12.76 28.11
N ARG A 147 -15.41 11.84 29.06
CA ARG A 147 -14.82 10.48 28.99
C ARG A 147 -15.59 9.59 28.02
N ILE A 148 -16.93 9.62 28.06
CA ILE A 148 -17.80 8.74 27.28
C ILE A 148 -17.83 9.15 25.79
N LYS A 149 -17.97 10.45 25.47
CA LYS A 149 -18.04 10.90 24.07
C LYS A 149 -16.74 10.68 23.26
N ARG A 150 -15.60 10.40 23.91
CA ARG A 150 -14.33 10.05 23.25
C ARG A 150 -14.06 8.56 23.14
N ALA A 151 -14.91 7.72 23.72
CA ALA A 151 -14.93 6.28 23.44
C ALA A 151 -15.58 5.96 22.08
N LEU A 152 -15.78 6.94 21.19
CA LEU A 152 -15.82 6.64 19.76
C LEU A 152 -14.45 6.07 19.41
N PRO A 153 -14.39 4.77 19.13
CA PRO A 153 -13.13 4.06 19.17
C PRO A 153 -12.29 4.60 18.03
N PHE A 154 -11.14 5.20 18.36
CA PHE A 154 -9.96 4.65 17.70
C PHE A 154 -10.00 3.19 18.12
N PRO A 155 -10.36 2.25 17.22
CA PRO A 155 -10.31 0.86 17.58
C PRO A 155 -8.92 0.71 18.18
N SER A 156 -8.83 0.14 19.38
CA SER A 156 -7.57 -0.47 19.75
C SER A 156 -7.19 -1.27 18.52
N LEU A 157 -6.10 -0.87 17.86
CA LEU A 157 -5.44 -1.72 16.88
C LEU A 157 -4.93 -2.88 17.72
N ASN A 158 -5.85 -3.74 18.14
CA ASN A 158 -5.54 -5.03 18.68
C ASN A 158 -4.83 -5.74 17.52
N GLU A 159 -3.88 -6.58 17.87
CA GLU A 159 -3.02 -7.27 16.93
C GLU A 159 -3.85 -7.98 15.84
N GLN A 160 -5.08 -8.40 16.16
CA GLN A 160 -6.05 -8.97 15.25
C GLN A 160 -6.58 -7.97 14.20
N THR A 161 -6.87 -6.71 14.54
CA THR A 161 -7.44 -5.69 13.64
C THR A 161 -6.36 -5.09 12.75
N ALA A 162 -5.12 -4.97 13.27
CA ALA A 162 -3.94 -4.63 12.47
C ALA A 162 -3.63 -5.74 11.45
N LYS A 163 -3.63 -7.01 11.90
CA LYS A 163 -3.49 -8.17 11.01
C LYS A 163 -4.64 -8.26 10.01
N VAL A 164 -5.89 -8.00 10.40
CA VAL A 164 -7.05 -8.01 9.49
C VAL A 164 -6.90 -6.89 8.46
N ALA A 165 -6.64 -5.64 8.83
CA ALA A 165 -6.47 -4.54 7.88
C ALA A 165 -5.31 -4.76 6.89
N PHE A 166 -4.16 -5.29 7.36
CA PHE A 166 -3.05 -5.67 6.47
C PHE A 166 -3.33 -6.93 5.64
N SER A 167 -4.10 -7.89 6.16
CA SER A 167 -4.52 -9.09 5.42
C SER A 167 -5.61 -8.80 4.39
N THR A 168 -6.48 -7.81 4.62
CA THR A 168 -7.46 -7.34 3.63
C THR A 168 -6.75 -6.72 2.41
N SER A 169 -5.56 -6.16 2.60
CA SER A 169 -4.69 -5.73 1.50
C SER A 169 -4.19 -6.92 0.65
N ARG A 170 -4.07 -8.13 1.21
CA ARG A 170 -3.85 -9.38 0.45
C ARG A 170 -5.13 -9.99 -0.15
N GLN A 171 -6.32 -9.65 0.36
CA GLN A 171 -7.59 -10.16 -0.16
C GLN A 171 -8.09 -9.40 -1.40
N MET A 172 -7.57 -8.21 -1.70
CA MET A 172 -7.84 -7.54 -2.98
C MET A 172 -7.15 -8.19 -4.19
N GLU A 173 -6.25 -9.16 -3.98
CA GLU A 173 -5.63 -9.93 -5.08
C GLU A 173 -6.62 -10.88 -5.80
N ASN A 174 -7.82 -11.09 -5.23
CA ASN A 174 -8.90 -11.89 -5.84
C ASN A 174 -10.12 -11.06 -6.28
N ALA A 175 -10.05 -9.73 -6.25
CA ALA A 175 -11.12 -8.90 -6.81
C ALA A 175 -11.03 -8.89 -8.33
N ALA A 176 -12.16 -9.14 -9.00
CA ALA A 176 -12.26 -9.08 -10.45
C ALA A 176 -11.75 -7.72 -10.97
N VAL A 177 -10.83 -7.77 -11.94
CA VAL A 177 -10.27 -6.60 -12.62
C VAL A 177 -11.41 -5.72 -13.15
N PRO A 178 -11.57 -4.47 -12.71
CA PRO A 178 -12.57 -3.59 -13.28
C PRO A 178 -12.23 -3.32 -14.75
N PRO A 179 -13.22 -3.30 -15.66
CA PRO A 179 -12.97 -3.02 -17.07
C PRO A 179 -12.34 -1.62 -17.21
N ARG A 180 -11.24 -1.55 -17.96
CA ARG A 180 -10.53 -0.30 -18.25
C ARG A 180 -11.50 0.73 -18.87
N PHE A 181 -11.45 1.94 -18.32
CA PHE A 181 -12.03 3.15 -18.91
C PHE A 181 -11.51 3.33 -20.34
N ASN A 182 -12.33 3.04 -21.34
CA ASN A 182 -12.20 3.63 -22.67
C ASN A 182 -12.92 4.97 -22.63
N ALA A 183 -12.15 6.06 -22.56
CA ALA A 183 -12.66 7.38 -22.90
C ALA A 183 -12.41 7.65 -24.38
N VAL A 184 -13.33 8.42 -24.97
CA VAL A 184 -13.37 8.95 -26.34
C VAL A 184 -14.10 8.06 -27.36
N GLN A 185 -15.43 8.20 -27.37
CA GLN A 185 -16.13 8.39 -28.64
C GLN A 185 -16.58 9.85 -28.71
N SER A 186 -15.97 10.58 -29.64
CA SER A 186 -16.36 11.91 -30.06
C SER A 186 -17.78 11.85 -30.63
N SER A 187 -18.71 12.59 -30.02
CA SER A 187 -19.90 13.06 -30.70
C SER A 187 -19.49 14.14 -31.69
N SER A 188 -19.54 13.86 -32.99
CA SER A 188 -19.64 14.90 -34.02
C SER A 188 -20.98 14.72 -34.69
N SER A 189 -21.86 15.67 -34.42
CA SER A 189 -23.09 15.89 -35.17
C SER A 189 -22.71 16.44 -36.54
N GLU A 190 -23.19 15.80 -37.61
CA GLU A 190 -23.80 16.42 -38.80
C GLU A 190 -24.87 15.46 -39.32
#